data_AF-A0A176ZAU0-F1
#
_entry.id   AF-A0A176ZAU0-F1
#
_cell.length_a   1.000
_cell.length_b   1.000
_cell.length_c   1.000
_cell.angle_alpha   90.00
_cell.angle_beta   90.00
_cell.angle_gamma   90.00
#
_symmetry.space_group_name_H-M   'P 1'
#
loop_
_entity.id
_entity.type
_entity.pdbx_description
1 polymer ?
#
loop_
_entity_poly.entity_id
_entity_poly.type
_entity_poly.pdbx_seq_one_letter_code
_entity_poly.pdbx_strand_id
1 'polypeptide(L)'
;MAEPTTNTRRAQEIARFRGRVVFDRPIGKHQAIQHPLAANWVDLEAAHLLMMKAAWLYDNGKDCGAEANAAKYFSAEAGFRACEQAILTHGGMGYSKEFYVERYLREIMIPRIAPVSREVILSHITRARSPEVVLRGKQRSRFRLRDVQHRGAHACFLPRSRTSRK
;
A
#
# COMPACT_ATOMS: atom_id res chain seq x y z
N MET A 1 19.04 26.62 -10.68
CA MET A 1 18.93 25.81 -9.44
C MET A 1 17.46 25.45 -9.28
N ALA A 2 17.07 24.20 -9.49
CA ALA A 2 15.68 23.77 -9.31
C ALA A 2 15.30 23.94 -7.84
N GLU A 3 14.20 24.64 -7.56
CA GLU A 3 13.70 24.76 -6.19
C GLU A 3 13.42 23.36 -5.62
N PRO A 4 13.89 23.05 -4.39
CA PRO A 4 13.54 21.79 -3.76
C PRO A 4 12.03 21.72 -3.60
N THR A 5 11.42 20.67 -4.14
CA THR A 5 9.98 20.45 -4.08
C THR A 5 9.49 20.52 -2.64
N THR A 6 8.27 20.99 -2.43
CA THR A 6 7.67 21.29 -1.12
C THR A 6 7.80 20.13 -0.10
N ASN A 7 7.93 18.89 -0.56
CA ASN A 7 8.18 17.71 0.26
C ASN A 7 9.61 17.65 0.83
N THR A 8 10.63 17.99 0.05
CA THR A 8 12.03 18.05 0.52
C THR A 8 12.21 19.17 1.55
N ARG A 9 11.50 20.29 1.39
CA ARG A 9 11.51 21.42 2.34
C ARG A 9 10.96 21.05 3.73
N ARG A 10 9.91 20.21 3.79
CA ARG A 10 9.31 19.70 5.04
C ARG A 10 10.16 18.62 5.72
N ALA A 11 10.75 17.71 4.95
CA ALA A 11 11.75 16.77 5.48
C ALA A 11 12.98 17.52 6.03
N GLN A 12 13.37 18.61 5.38
CA GLN A 12 14.42 19.52 5.86
C GLN A 12 14.00 20.33 7.09
N GLU A 13 12.70 20.59 7.33
CA GLU A 13 12.21 21.22 8.55
C GLU A 13 12.27 20.29 9.77
N ILE A 14 11.99 18.99 9.59
CA ILE A 14 12.23 17.97 10.64
C ILE A 14 13.74 17.83 10.91
N ALA A 15 14.58 17.98 9.88
CA ALA A 15 16.03 18.03 10.02
C ALA A 15 16.58 19.42 10.42
N ARG A 16 15.75 20.47 10.52
CA ARG A 16 16.12 21.81 11.05
C ARG A 16 16.18 21.75 12.58
N PHE A 17 16.87 20.74 13.09
CA PHE A 17 17.60 20.81 14.35
C PHE A 17 18.82 21.74 14.16
N ARG A 18 18.58 22.99 13.72
CA ARG A 18 19.63 23.95 13.34
C ARG A 18 20.60 24.29 14.47
N GLY A 19 20.24 24.00 15.72
CA GLY A 19 21.08 24.20 16.88
C GLY A 19 21.90 22.99 17.34
N ARG A 20 21.66 21.76 16.84
CA ARG A 20 22.39 20.57 17.35
C ARG A 20 23.67 20.35 16.56
N VAL A 21 24.75 20.71 17.23
CA VAL A 21 26.13 20.45 16.81
C VAL A 21 26.59 19.19 17.54
N VAL A 22 27.10 18.21 16.78
CA VAL A 22 27.72 17.00 17.32
C VAL A 22 29.03 16.83 16.58
N PHE A 23 30.13 16.57 17.29
CA PHE A 23 31.47 16.48 16.68
C PHE A 23 31.80 17.72 15.81
N ASP A 24 31.61 18.92 16.38
CA ASP A 24 31.96 20.23 15.78
C ASP A 24 31.27 20.59 14.46
N ARG A 25 30.22 19.88 14.08
CA ARG A 25 29.38 20.25 12.93
C ARG A 25 27.90 20.00 13.18
N PRO A 26 27.00 20.71 12.46
CA PRO A 26 25.57 20.44 12.54
C PRO A 26 25.25 18.99 12.21
N ILE A 27 24.34 18.39 12.97
CA ILE A 27 24.03 16.95 12.87
C ILE A 27 23.63 16.50 11.45
N GLY A 28 22.95 17.37 10.70
CA GLY A 28 22.55 17.12 9.32
C GLY A 28 23.70 17.02 8.30
N LYS A 29 24.96 17.31 8.71
CA LYS A 29 26.16 17.13 7.89
C LYS A 29 26.77 15.72 8.00
N HIS A 30 26.30 14.89 8.92
CA HIS A 30 26.77 13.51 9.04
C HIS A 30 26.05 12.59 8.06
N GLN A 31 26.82 11.81 7.30
CA GLN A 31 26.30 10.81 6.36
C GLN A 31 25.37 9.78 7.02
N ALA A 32 25.64 9.43 8.29
CA ALA A 32 24.79 8.54 9.08
C ALA A 32 23.33 9.05 9.22
N ILE A 33 23.12 10.35 9.08
CA ILE A 33 21.79 10.98 9.09
C ILE A 33 21.30 11.21 7.67
N GLN A 34 22.18 11.63 6.76
CA GLN A 34 21.80 11.91 5.37
C GLN A 34 21.35 10.67 4.59
N HIS A 35 22.06 9.53 4.71
CA HIS A 35 21.74 8.36 3.91
C HIS A 35 20.35 7.78 4.22
N PRO A 36 19.95 7.57 5.48
CA PRO A 36 18.62 7.06 5.75
C PRO A 36 17.52 8.08 5.42
N LEU A 37 17.78 9.39 5.58
CA LEU A 37 16.83 10.42 5.15
C LEU A 37 16.63 10.40 3.62
N ALA A 38 17.71 10.19 2.86
CA ALA A 38 17.63 10.04 1.41
C ALA A 38 16.87 8.77 1.02
N ALA A 39 17.14 7.64 1.68
CA ALA A 39 16.40 6.40 1.46
C ALA A 39 14.90 6.55 1.74
N ASN A 40 14.54 7.20 2.85
CA ASN A 40 13.14 7.49 3.18
C ASN A 40 12.48 8.44 2.17
N TRP A 41 13.22 9.42 1.64
CA TRP A 41 12.71 10.26 0.57
C TRP A 41 12.40 9.44 -0.69
N VAL A 42 13.32 8.55 -1.10
CA VAL A 42 13.09 7.64 -2.24
C VAL A 42 11.85 6.77 -2.02
N ASP A 43 11.68 6.20 -0.83
CA ASP A 43 10.52 5.40 -0.47
C ASP A 43 9.20 6.20 -0.54
N LEU A 44 9.19 7.45 -0.06
CA LEU A 44 8.02 8.31 -0.11
C LEU A 44 7.65 8.71 -1.54
N GLU A 45 8.64 8.98 -2.40
CA GLU A 45 8.39 9.26 -3.82
C GLU A 45 7.85 8.02 -4.56
N ALA A 46 8.41 6.83 -4.29
CA ALA A 46 7.88 5.58 -4.82
C ALA A 46 6.45 5.31 -4.35
N ALA A 47 6.13 5.60 -3.09
CA ALA A 47 4.79 5.48 -2.53
C ALA A 47 3.80 6.43 -3.22
N HIS A 48 4.22 7.68 -3.45
CA HIS A 48 3.42 8.66 -4.17
C HIS A 48 3.14 8.22 -5.60
N LEU A 49 4.15 7.73 -6.34
CA LEU A 49 3.98 7.23 -7.71
C LEU A 49 3.05 6.01 -7.76
N LEU A 50 3.16 5.08 -6.81
CA LEU A 50 2.30 3.90 -6.74
C LEU A 50 0.84 4.28 -6.46
N MET A 51 0.61 5.25 -5.57
CA MET A 51 -0.71 5.82 -5.31
C MET A 51 -1.30 6.51 -6.54
N MET A 52 -0.51 7.37 -7.20
CA MET A 52 -0.95 8.07 -8.41
C MET A 52 -1.29 7.09 -9.55
N LYS A 53 -0.52 6.00 -9.70
CA LYS A 53 -0.86 4.92 -10.63
C LYS A 53 -2.19 4.27 -10.30
N ALA A 54 -2.44 3.95 -9.02
CA ALA A 54 -3.70 3.34 -8.60
C ALA A 54 -4.89 4.27 -8.85
N ALA A 55 -4.75 5.57 -8.55
CA ALA A 55 -5.75 6.59 -8.82
C ALA A 55 -6.03 6.70 -10.33
N TRP A 56 -4.98 6.77 -11.16
CA TRP A 56 -5.14 6.82 -12.61
C TRP A 56 -5.89 5.60 -13.16
N LEU A 57 -5.60 4.39 -12.66
CA LEU A 57 -6.34 3.19 -13.08
C LEU A 57 -7.82 3.27 -12.70
N TYR A 58 -8.11 3.73 -11.49
CA TYR A 58 -9.47 3.92 -10.99
C TYR A 58 -10.27 4.92 -11.83
N ASP A 59 -9.69 6.10 -12.08
CA ASP A 59 -10.32 7.17 -12.87
C ASP A 59 -10.58 6.75 -14.33
N ASN A 60 -9.78 5.82 -14.85
CA ASN A 60 -9.94 5.26 -16.19
C ASN A 60 -10.83 3.99 -16.24
N GLY A 61 -11.49 3.62 -15.13
CA GLY A 61 -12.36 2.45 -15.06
C GLY A 61 -11.64 1.11 -15.27
N LYS A 62 -10.32 1.07 -15.03
CA LYS A 62 -9.50 -0.15 -15.15
C LYS A 62 -9.46 -0.88 -13.81
N ASP A 63 -9.17 -2.18 -13.85
CA ASP A 63 -8.91 -2.93 -12.61
C ASP A 63 -7.71 -2.33 -11.88
N CYS A 64 -7.95 -1.84 -10.67
CA CYS A 64 -6.97 -1.17 -9.83
C CYS A 64 -6.83 -1.85 -8.46
N GLY A 65 -7.51 -2.99 -8.23
CA GLY A 65 -7.61 -3.60 -6.91
C GLY A 65 -6.25 -4.00 -6.35
N ALA A 66 -5.36 -4.54 -7.18
CA ALA A 66 -4.01 -4.92 -6.75
C ALA A 66 -3.12 -3.69 -6.49
N GLU A 67 -3.16 -2.69 -7.37
CA GLU A 67 -2.38 -1.46 -7.30
C GLU A 67 -2.79 -0.58 -6.11
N ALA A 68 -4.09 -0.45 -5.83
CA ALA A 68 -4.58 0.32 -4.69
C ALA A 68 -4.17 -0.32 -3.34
N ASN A 69 -4.27 -1.65 -3.25
CA ASN A 69 -3.80 -2.39 -2.08
C ASN A 69 -2.28 -2.26 -1.91
N ALA A 70 -1.51 -2.40 -3.00
CA ALA A 70 -0.06 -2.21 -2.98
C ALA A 70 0.33 -0.79 -2.55
N ALA A 71 -0.36 0.24 -3.07
CA ALA A 71 -0.16 1.63 -2.69
C ALA A 71 -0.39 1.83 -1.20
N LYS A 72 -1.53 1.36 -0.66
CA LYS A 72 -1.84 1.51 0.76
C LYS A 72 -0.80 0.84 1.65
N TYR A 73 -0.39 -0.39 1.30
CA TYR A 73 0.63 -1.11 2.06
C TYR A 73 1.97 -0.38 2.03
N PHE A 74 2.46 -0.05 0.84
CA PHE A 74 3.79 0.54 0.70
C PHE A 74 3.86 1.96 1.30
N SER A 75 2.82 2.78 1.13
CA SER A 75 2.75 4.11 1.75
C SER A 75 2.77 4.05 3.28
N ALA A 76 2.10 3.06 3.88
CA ALA A 76 2.12 2.88 5.33
C ALA A 76 3.50 2.46 5.86
N GLU A 77 4.19 1.56 5.16
CA GLU A 77 5.54 1.12 5.54
C GLU A 77 6.59 2.24 5.32
N ALA A 78 6.52 2.95 4.20
CA ALA A 78 7.39 4.09 3.90
C ALA A 78 7.22 5.22 4.91
N GLY A 79 5.96 5.57 5.24
CA GLY A 79 5.67 6.58 6.26
C GLY A 79 6.18 6.17 7.64
N PHE A 80 6.08 4.88 7.99
CA PHE A 80 6.59 4.38 9.28
C PHE A 80 8.11 4.53 9.38
N ARG A 81 8.85 4.10 8.34
CA ARG A 81 10.32 4.28 8.27
C ARG A 81 10.73 5.75 8.34
N ALA A 82 9.95 6.64 7.71
CA ALA A 82 10.18 8.08 7.80
C ALA A 82 9.99 8.62 9.23
N CYS A 83 8.93 8.21 9.92
CA CYS A 83 8.67 8.63 11.31
C CYS A 83 9.70 8.07 12.29
N GLU A 84 10.06 6.79 12.14
CA GLU A 84 11.12 6.15 12.94
C GLU A 84 12.45 6.89 12.78
N GLN A 85 12.87 7.15 11.54
CA GLN A 85 14.12 7.88 11.29
C GLN A 85 14.08 9.31 11.82
N ALA A 86 12.92 9.96 11.81
CA ALA A 86 12.76 11.28 12.42
C ALA A 86 13.04 11.22 13.93
N ILE A 87 12.51 10.24 14.65
CA ILE A 87 12.78 10.05 16.08
C ILE A 87 14.26 9.74 16.33
N LEU A 88 14.85 8.82 15.57
CA LEU A 88 16.26 8.47 15.71
C LEU A 88 17.17 9.69 15.48
N THR A 89 16.83 10.55 14.52
CA THR A 89 17.56 11.79 14.25
C THR A 89 17.47 12.78 15.43
N HIS A 90 16.32 12.83 16.12
CA HIS A 90 16.13 13.65 17.33
C HIS A 90 16.76 13.03 18.59
N GLY A 91 17.14 11.74 18.56
CA GLY A 91 17.65 11.01 19.72
C GLY A 91 16.58 10.90 20.81
N GLY A 92 16.98 10.93 22.09
CA GLY A 92 16.05 10.85 23.22
C GLY A 92 14.96 11.94 23.22
N MET A 93 15.28 13.13 22.68
CA MET A 93 14.31 14.22 22.54
C MET A 93 13.21 13.91 21.51
N GLY A 94 13.43 12.97 20.60
CA GLY A 94 12.42 12.52 19.64
C GLY A 94 11.25 11.81 20.30
N TYR A 95 11.40 11.33 21.53
CA TYR A 95 10.31 10.73 22.31
C TYR A 95 9.58 11.76 23.19
N SER A 96 10.10 12.98 23.30
CA SER A 96 9.49 14.07 24.07
C SER A 96 8.31 14.68 23.31
N LYS A 97 7.29 15.13 24.05
CA LYS A 97 6.14 15.86 23.52
C LYS A 97 6.47 17.28 23.03
N GLU A 98 7.68 17.75 23.29
CA GLU A 98 8.18 19.04 22.77
C GLU A 98 8.31 19.04 21.25
N PHE A 99 8.45 17.86 20.64
CA PHE A 99 8.52 17.70 19.19
C PHE A 99 7.34 16.88 18.68
N TYR A 100 6.77 17.27 17.54
CA TYR A 100 5.65 16.56 16.92
C TYR A 100 6.02 15.17 16.38
N VAL A 101 7.31 14.81 16.31
CA VAL A 101 7.78 13.54 15.75
C VAL A 101 7.29 12.33 16.55
N GLU A 102 7.16 12.44 17.87
CA GLU A 102 6.59 11.37 18.72
C GLU A 102 5.14 11.06 18.31
N ARG A 103 4.37 12.12 18.07
CA ARG A 103 2.96 12.04 17.70
C ARG A 103 2.83 11.39 16.33
N TYR A 104 3.69 11.76 15.37
CA TYR A 104 3.67 11.15 14.04
C TYR A 104 3.98 9.65 14.07
N LEU A 105 4.92 9.19 14.91
CA LEU A 105 5.18 7.75 15.07
C LEU A 105 3.95 7.01 15.62
N ARG A 106 3.18 7.65 16.50
CA ARG A 106 1.94 7.04 17.01
C ARG A 106 0.85 6.98 15.96
N GLU A 107 0.66 8.07 15.22
CA GLU A 107 -0.40 8.20 14.21
C GLU A 107 -0.14 7.31 12.98
N ILE A 108 1.12 7.12 12.59
CA ILE A 108 1.47 6.28 11.43
C ILE A 108 1.16 4.78 11.63
N MET A 109 0.88 4.35 12.86
CA MET A 109 0.40 2.99 13.12
C MET A 109 -1.02 2.76 12.59
N ILE A 110 -1.86 3.81 12.53
CA ILE A 110 -3.24 3.72 12.04
C ILE A 110 -3.28 3.18 10.61
N PRO A 111 -2.58 3.76 9.60
CA PRO A 111 -2.60 3.23 8.24
C PRO A 111 -1.95 1.85 8.10
N ARG A 112 -1.13 1.39 9.07
CA ARG A 112 -0.62 0.00 9.07
C ARG A 112 -1.69 -1.00 9.51
N ILE A 113 -2.58 -0.61 10.41
CA ILE A 113 -3.58 -1.49 11.03
C ILE A 113 -4.93 -1.41 10.31
N ALA A 114 -5.37 -0.20 9.95
CA ALA A 114 -6.68 0.10 9.39
C ALA A 114 -6.57 0.76 8.00
N PRO A 115 -7.62 0.71 7.17
CA PRO A 115 -8.88 -0.04 7.34
C PRO A 115 -8.75 -1.54 7.10
N VAL A 116 -7.61 -2.00 6.57
CA VAL A 116 -7.33 -3.41 6.26
C VAL A 116 -5.92 -3.74 6.75
N SER A 117 -5.74 -4.91 7.36
CA SER A 117 -4.43 -5.34 7.85
C SER A 117 -3.45 -5.60 6.70
N ARG A 118 -2.15 -5.51 7.00
CA ARG A 118 -1.07 -5.73 6.03
C ARG A 118 -1.15 -7.12 5.42
N GLU A 119 -1.45 -8.12 6.23
CA GLU A 119 -1.46 -9.53 5.85
C GLU A 119 -2.61 -9.83 4.87
N VAL A 120 -3.77 -9.19 5.04
CA VAL A 120 -4.90 -9.29 4.10
C VAL A 120 -4.56 -8.63 2.76
N ILE A 121 -3.88 -7.48 2.78
CA ILE A 121 -3.41 -6.81 1.55
C ILE A 121 -2.43 -7.70 0.79
N LEU A 122 -1.44 -8.27 1.47
CA LEU A 122 -0.46 -9.16 0.86
C LEU A 122 -1.15 -10.41 0.27
N SER A 123 -2.09 -11.00 1.01
CA SER A 123 -2.90 -12.13 0.52
C SER A 123 -3.69 -11.77 -0.74
N HIS A 124 -4.26 -10.56 -0.78
CA HIS A 124 -4.99 -10.07 -1.95
C HIS A 124 -4.07 -9.89 -3.17
N ILE A 125 -2.90 -9.27 -2.99
CA ILE A 125 -1.92 -9.05 -4.06
C ILE A 125 -1.43 -10.39 -4.62
N THR A 126 -1.08 -11.33 -3.73
CA THR A 126 -0.68 -12.69 -4.14
C THR A 126 -1.77 -13.34 -4.99
N ARG A 127 -3.03 -13.35 -4.53
CA ARG A 127 -4.15 -13.90 -5.29
C ARG A 127 -4.35 -13.23 -6.66
N ALA A 128 -4.14 -11.91 -6.74
CA ALA A 128 -4.29 -11.15 -7.97
C ALA A 128 -3.15 -11.40 -8.98
N ARG A 129 -1.97 -11.79 -8.51
CA ARG A 129 -0.76 -11.99 -9.35
C ARG A 129 -0.43 -13.46 -9.59
N SER A 130 -0.98 -14.39 -8.81
CA SER A 130 -0.75 -15.84 -8.99
C SER A 130 -1.30 -16.34 -10.35
N PRO A 131 -0.48 -17.04 -11.15
CA PRO A 131 -0.89 -17.53 -12.47
C PRO A 131 -2.06 -18.53 -12.41
N GLU A 132 -2.17 -19.34 -11.35
CA GLU A 132 -3.25 -20.35 -11.22
C GLU A 132 -4.66 -19.77 -11.12
N VAL A 133 -4.84 -18.61 -10.48
CA VAL A 133 -6.17 -17.99 -10.33
C VAL A 133 -6.62 -17.35 -11.65
N VAL A 134 -5.68 -16.77 -12.41
CA VAL A 134 -5.93 -16.27 -13.77
C VAL A 134 -6.44 -17.41 -14.69
N LEU A 135 -5.93 -18.63 -14.51
CA LEU A 135 -6.38 -19.80 -15.27
C LEU A 135 -7.79 -20.26 -14.87
N ARG A 136 -8.16 -20.20 -13.58
CA ARG A 136 -9.54 -20.48 -13.13
C ARG A 136 -10.56 -19.46 -13.61
N GLY A 137 -10.17 -18.18 -13.72
CA GLY A 137 -11.03 -17.12 -14.28
C GLY A 137 -11.33 -17.33 -15.76
N LYS A 138 -10.36 -17.80 -16.56
CA LYS A 138 -10.56 -18.12 -17.99
C LYS A 138 -11.33 -19.43 -18.24
N GLN A 139 -11.35 -20.36 -17.29
CA GLN A 139 -12.08 -21.63 -17.47
C GLN A 139 -13.59 -21.52 -17.21
N ARG A 140 -14.06 -20.54 -16.41
CA ARG A 140 -15.49 -20.36 -16.13
C ARG A 140 -16.31 -19.87 -17.33
N SER A 141 -15.71 -19.18 -18.29
CA SER A 141 -16.39 -18.75 -19.53
C SER A 141 -16.37 -19.81 -20.65
N ARG A 142 -15.75 -20.97 -20.42
CA ARG A 142 -15.68 -22.08 -21.39
C ARG A 142 -16.62 -23.25 -21.08
N PHE A 143 -17.45 -23.17 -20.04
CA PHE A 143 -18.60 -24.05 -19.90
C PHE A 143 -19.73 -23.54 -20.81
N ARG A 144 -19.52 -23.68 -22.12
CA ARG A 144 -20.58 -23.47 -23.11
C ARG A 144 -21.60 -24.60 -22.88
N LEU A 145 -22.86 -24.23 -22.70
CA LEU A 145 -24.06 -25.09 -22.72
C LEU A 145 -24.23 -25.84 -24.06
N ARG A 146 -23.20 -26.50 -24.58
CA ARG A 146 -23.24 -27.30 -25.82
C ARG A 146 -23.01 -28.79 -25.60
N ASP A 147 -22.58 -29.21 -24.40
CA ASP A 147 -22.36 -30.64 -24.10
C ASP A 147 -23.58 -31.35 -23.49
N VAL A 148 -24.76 -30.71 -23.49
CA VAL A 148 -26.03 -31.32 -23.02
C VAL A 148 -26.87 -31.87 -24.18
N GLN A 149 -26.40 -31.82 -25.43
CA GLN A 149 -27.22 -32.20 -26.60
C GLN A 149 -26.85 -33.50 -27.33
N HIS A 150 -25.99 -34.37 -26.77
CA HIS A 150 -25.65 -35.65 -27.43
C HIS A 150 -25.70 -36.93 -26.58
N ARG A 151 -26.32 -36.92 -25.39
CA ARG A 151 -26.71 -38.18 -24.75
C ARG A 151 -28.19 -38.44 -25.01
N GLY A 152 -28.44 -39.06 -26.16
CA GLY A 152 -29.72 -39.67 -26.47
C GLY A 152 -30.11 -40.70 -25.41
N ALA A 153 -31.39 -40.64 -25.04
CA ALA A 153 -32.27 -41.70 -24.55
C ALA A 153 -31.64 -42.84 -23.73
N HIS A 154 -31.99 -42.92 -22.44
CA HIS A 154 -32.90 -43.97 -21.93
C HIS A 154 -33.14 -43.77 -20.41
N ALA A 155 -34.43 -43.76 -20.04
CA ALA A 155 -35.02 -43.86 -18.69
C ALA A 155 -34.76 -42.67 -17.73
N CYS A 156 -35.72 -42.06 -17.03
CA CYS A 156 -37.10 -42.39 -16.71
C CYS A 156 -37.83 -41.05 -16.48
N PHE A 157 -38.98 -40.88 -17.13
CA PHE A 157 -39.83 -39.70 -17.08
C PHE A 157 -41.04 -40.02 -16.21
N LEU A 158 -41.19 -39.39 -15.03
CA LEU A 158 -42.47 -39.23 -14.33
C LEU A 158 -42.40 -37.99 -13.41
N PRO A 159 -43.54 -37.36 -13.06
CA PRO A 159 -43.81 -35.99 -13.49
C PRO A 159 -43.82 -34.96 -12.36
N ARG A 160 -43.58 -33.70 -12.74
CA ARG A 160 -43.82 -32.50 -11.93
C ARG A 160 -45.29 -32.43 -11.49
N SER A 161 -45.54 -32.21 -10.19
CA SER A 161 -46.71 -31.45 -9.75
C SER A 161 -46.29 -30.01 -9.43
N ARG A 162 -46.91 -29.09 -10.15
CA ARG A 162 -46.94 -27.65 -9.86
C ARG A 162 -47.79 -27.41 -8.61
N THR A 163 -47.29 -26.65 -7.65
CA THR A 163 -48.09 -25.73 -6.81
C THR A 163 -47.14 -24.58 -6.40
N SER A 164 -47.26 -23.42 -7.05
CA SER A 164 -48.06 -22.25 -6.66
C SER A 164 -47.38 -21.35 -5.62
N ARG A 165 -47.15 -20.11 -6.05
CA ARG A 165 -46.93 -18.86 -5.31
C ARG A 165 -47.30 -18.87 -3.82
N LYS A 166 -46.43 -18.29 -3.00
CA LYS A 166 -46.59 -16.91 -2.47
C LYS A 166 -45.23 -16.24 -2.42
#